data_AF-A0A0N9N413-F1
#
_entry.id   AF-A0A0N9N413-F1
#
_cell.length_a   1.000
_cell.length_b   1.000
_cell.length_c   1.000
_cell.angle_alpha   90.00
_cell.angle_beta   90.00
_cell.angle_gamma   90.00
#
_symmetry.space_group_name_H-M   'P 1'
#
loop_
_entity.id
_entity.type
_entity.pdbx_description
1 polymer ?
#
loop_
_entity_poly.entity_id
_entity_poly.type
_entity_poly.pdbx_seq_one_letter_code
_entity_poly.pdbx_strand_id
1 'polypeptide(L)'
;MANHTVRRESHGNHWMGFIAFILLLAGGAFSGLWLITLADLPDNKPMNITYGVLALGGIIAASMIFGVLIKELRHSPVMPDNTQAEINRYLAKVRP
;
A
#
# COMPACT_ATOMS: atom_id res chain seq x y z
N MET A 1 31.70 -20.50 17.64
CA MET A 1 30.88 -19.29 17.40
C MET A 1 30.76 -19.13 15.88
N ALA A 2 29.67 -19.61 15.29
CA ALA A 2 29.44 -19.48 13.86
C ALA A 2 28.82 -18.10 13.59
N ASN A 3 29.58 -17.22 12.94
CA ASN A 3 29.08 -15.95 12.42
C ASN A 3 28.12 -16.24 11.26
N HIS A 4 26.86 -16.50 11.57
CA HIS A 4 25.79 -16.47 10.59
C HIS A 4 25.50 -15.00 10.27
N THR A 5 26.09 -14.50 9.20
CA THR A 5 25.56 -13.33 8.52
C THR A 5 24.19 -13.72 7.98
N VAL A 6 23.16 -13.50 8.81
CA VAL A 6 21.76 -13.58 8.39
C VAL A 6 21.61 -12.50 7.32
N ARG A 7 21.75 -12.90 6.06
CA ARG A 7 21.36 -12.11 4.89
C ARG A 7 19.91 -11.73 5.15
N ARG A 8 19.66 -10.49 5.59
CA ARG A 8 18.31 -9.95 5.69
C ARG A 8 17.72 -10.11 4.29
N GLU A 9 16.79 -11.04 4.12
CA GLU A 9 15.85 -10.98 3.02
C GLU A 9 15.06 -9.70 3.24
N SER A 10 15.57 -8.62 2.64
CA SER A 10 14.86 -7.36 2.53
C SER A 10 13.69 -7.66 1.61
N HIS A 11 12.55 -8.01 2.19
CA HIS A 11 11.27 -8.15 1.52
C HIS A 11 10.94 -6.79 0.87
N GLY A 12 11.33 -6.64 -0.40
CA GLY A 12 11.25 -5.38 -1.16
C GLY A 12 9.84 -4.83 -1.37
N ASN A 13 8.82 -5.56 -0.90
CA ASN A 13 7.41 -5.24 -1.06
C ASN A 13 6.84 -4.27 -0.01
N HIS A 14 7.51 -4.05 1.12
CA HIS A 14 7.00 -3.12 2.15
C HIS A 14 6.86 -1.68 1.62
N TRP A 15 7.79 -1.25 0.76
CA TRP A 15 7.73 0.08 0.14
C TRP A 15 6.55 0.23 -0.81
N MET A 16 6.19 -0.82 -1.52
CA MET A 16 5.06 -0.78 -2.47
C MET A 16 3.72 -0.69 -1.72
N GLY A 17 3.60 -1.38 -0.57
CA GLY A 17 2.46 -1.22 0.33
C GLY A 17 2.34 0.20 0.89
N PHE A 18 3.47 0.83 1.25
CA PHE A 18 3.49 2.23 1.68
C PHE A 18 3.06 3.18 0.56
N ILE A 19 3.55 2.99 -0.67
CA ILE A 19 3.12 3.79 -1.83
C ILE A 19 1.62 3.65 -2.06
N ALA A 20 1.08 2.43 -2.02
CA ALA A 20 -0.35 2.19 -2.15
C ALA A 20 -1.17 2.90 -1.05
N PHE A 21 -0.67 2.90 0.18
CA PHE A 21 -1.31 3.62 1.28
C PHE A 21 -1.33 5.14 1.05
N ILE A 22 -0.22 5.73 0.60
CA ILE A 22 -0.15 7.16 0.27
C ILE A 22 -1.09 7.51 -0.90
N LEU A 23 -1.13 6.67 -1.94
CA LEU A 23 -2.06 6.83 -3.06
C LEU A 23 -3.52 6.78 -2.61
N LEU A 24 -3.86 5.90 -1.67
CA LEU A 24 -5.20 5.82 -1.10
C LEU A 24 -5.56 7.11 -0.34
N LEU A 25 -4.66 7.62 0.52
CA LEU A 25 -4.88 8.86 1.26
C LEU A 25 -5.04 10.06 0.32
N ALA A 26 -4.14 10.19 -0.66
CA ALA A 26 -4.20 11.25 -1.65
C ALA A 26 -5.47 11.16 -2.50
N GLY A 27 -5.83 9.97 -2.97
CA GLY A 27 -7.07 9.73 -3.73
C GLY A 27 -8.32 10.08 -2.92
N GLY A 28 -8.34 9.75 -1.62
CA GLY A 28 -9.40 10.17 -0.70
C GLY A 28 -9.49 11.69 -0.54
N ALA A 29 -8.36 12.38 -0.35
CA ALA A 29 -8.32 13.84 -0.25
C ALA A 29 -8.82 14.52 -1.55
N PHE A 30 -8.38 14.03 -2.71
CA PHE A 30 -8.85 14.52 -4.01
C PHE A 30 -10.32 14.21 -4.25
N SER A 31 -10.86 13.12 -3.70
CA SER A 31 -12.30 12.82 -3.77
C SER A 31 -13.12 13.89 -3.03
N GLY A 32 -12.64 14.37 -1.88
CA GLY A 32 -13.25 15.50 -1.17
C GLY A 32 -13.23 16.79 -1.99
N LEU A 33 -12.08 17.13 -2.57
CA LEU A 33 -11.95 18.31 -3.45
C LEU A 33 -12.81 18.20 -4.71
N TRP A 34 -12.95 16.99 -5.25
CA TRP A 34 -13.82 16.74 -6.39
C TRP A 34 -15.29 17.01 -6.04
N LEU A 35 -15.76 16.57 -4.87
CA LEU A 35 -17.12 16.85 -4.41
C LEU A 35 -17.38 18.36 -4.19
N ILE A 36 -16.41 19.08 -3.64
CA ILE A 36 -16.51 20.54 -3.44
C ILE A 36 -16.66 21.23 -4.80
N THR A 37 -15.77 20.94 -5.74
CA THR A 37 -15.81 21.55 -7.08
C THR A 37 -17.02 21.12 -7.90
N LEU A 38 -17.67 20.01 -7.55
CA LEU A 38 -18.90 19.55 -8.19
C LEU A 38 -20.09 20.46 -7.81
N ALA A 39 -20.09 20.98 -6.59
CA ALA A 39 -21.10 21.92 -6.10
C ALA A 39 -20.99 23.32 -6.75
N ASP A 40 -19.77 23.71 -7.15
CA ASP A 40 -19.48 24.99 -7.82
C ASP A 40 -19.57 24.92 -9.36
N LEU A 41 -20.19 23.88 -9.92
CA LEU A 41 -20.40 23.80 -11.36
C LEU A 41 -21.50 24.79 -11.80
N PRO A 42 -21.32 25.49 -12.93
CA PRO A 42 -20.33 25.23 -13.98
C PRO A 42 -18.98 25.96 -13.85
N ASP A 43 -18.84 26.90 -12.90
CA ASP A 43 -17.72 27.85 -12.84
C ASP A 43 -16.35 27.17 -12.65
N ASN A 44 -16.32 26.07 -11.90
CA ASN A 44 -15.08 25.33 -11.58
C ASN A 44 -14.88 24.05 -12.41
N LYS A 45 -15.43 23.98 -13.63
CA LYS A 45 -15.37 22.79 -14.50
C LYS A 45 -13.96 22.21 -14.72
N PRO A 46 -12.90 22.98 -14.99
CA PRO A 46 -11.56 22.43 -15.17
C PRO A 46 -11.04 21.74 -13.90
N MET A 47 -11.18 22.39 -12.75
CA MET A 47 -10.74 21.85 -11.46
C MET A 47 -11.53 20.61 -11.06
N ASN A 48 -12.84 20.59 -11.34
CA ASN A 48 -13.67 19.41 -11.12
C ASN A 48 -13.16 18.19 -11.88
N ILE A 49 -12.85 18.35 -13.17
CA ILE A 49 -12.31 17.26 -13.99
C ILE A 49 -10.94 16.82 -13.45
N THR A 50 -10.04 17.76 -13.12
CA THR A 50 -8.71 17.42 -12.61
C THR A 50 -8.79 16.64 -11.31
N TYR A 51 -9.57 17.10 -10.32
CA TYR A 51 -9.69 16.40 -9.05
C TYR A 51 -10.38 15.05 -9.18
N GLY A 52 -11.40 14.93 -10.05
CA GLY A 52 -12.03 13.64 -10.35
C GLY A 52 -11.06 12.62 -10.94
N VAL A 53 -10.22 13.04 -11.90
CA VAL A 53 -9.21 12.16 -12.50
C VAL A 53 -8.14 11.75 -11.48
N LEU A 54 -7.65 12.69 -10.67
CA LEU A 54 -6.66 12.38 -9.63
C LEU A 54 -7.21 11.47 -8.53
N ALA A 55 -8.46 11.69 -8.11
CA ALA A 55 -9.15 10.87 -7.14
C ALA A 55 -9.30 9.42 -7.63
N LEU A 56 -9.87 9.25 -8.83
CA LEU A 56 -10.08 7.94 -9.43
C LEU A 56 -8.75 7.23 -9.71
N GLY A 57 -7.78 7.95 -10.28
CA GLY A 57 -6.45 7.40 -10.57
C GLY A 57 -5.74 6.90 -9.30
N GLY A 58 -5.76 7.69 -8.24
CA GLY A 58 -5.16 7.31 -6.95
C GLY A 58 -5.81 6.09 -6.32
N ILE A 59 -7.14 6.04 -6.28
CA ILE A 59 -7.90 4.92 -5.69
C ILE A 59 -7.72 3.63 -6.50
N ILE A 60 -7.79 3.71 -7.83
CA ILE A 60 -7.61 2.54 -8.71
C ILE A 60 -6.18 2.01 -8.58
N ALA A 61 -5.17 2.88 -8.66
CA ALA A 61 -3.77 2.48 -8.54
C ALA A 61 -3.47 1.83 -7.17
N ALA A 62 -3.95 2.43 -6.07
CA ALA A 62 -3.82 1.86 -4.73
C ALA A 62 -4.47 0.47 -4.65
N SER A 63 -5.69 0.33 -5.18
CA SER A 63 -6.43 -0.94 -5.19
C SER A 63 -5.72 -2.03 -5.98
N MET A 64 -5.15 -1.70 -7.14
CA MET A 64 -4.37 -2.63 -7.95
C MET A 64 -3.11 -3.10 -7.20
N ILE A 65 -2.36 -2.18 -6.61
CA ILE A 65 -1.14 -2.51 -5.87
C ILE A 65 -1.45 -3.41 -4.67
N PHE A 66 -2.41 -3.02 -3.83
CA PHE A 66 -2.83 -3.87 -2.70
C PHE A 66 -3.36 -5.23 -3.18
N GLY A 67 -4.11 -5.24 -4.29
CA GLY A 67 -4.60 -6.48 -4.91
C GLY A 67 -3.47 -7.43 -5.28
N VAL A 68 -2.42 -6.94 -5.96
CA VAL A 68 -1.25 -7.73 -6.34
C VAL A 68 -0.49 -8.22 -5.10
N LEU A 69 -0.24 -7.33 -4.13
CA LEU A 69 0.47 -7.68 -2.89
C LEU A 69 -0.23 -8.82 -2.13
N ILE A 70 -1.56 -8.73 -1.99
CA ILE A 70 -2.36 -9.72 -1.27
C ILE A 70 -2.47 -11.03 -2.06
N LYS A 71 -2.82 -10.96 -3.35
CA LYS A 71 -3.17 -12.16 -4.15
C LYS A 71 -1.96 -12.92 -4.66
N GLU A 72 -0.97 -12.20 -5.17
CA GLU A 72 0.15 -12.82 -5.88
C GLU A 72 1.35 -13.05 -4.97
N LEU A 73 1.61 -12.09 -4.08
CA LEU A 73 2.84 -12.11 -3.26
C LEU A 73 2.61 -12.73 -1.88
N ARG A 74 1.34 -12.98 -1.50
CA ARG A 74 0.92 -13.51 -0.19
C ARG A 74 1.56 -12.79 1.01
N HIS A 75 2.11 -11.61 0.79
CA HIS A 75 2.62 -10.74 1.83
C HIS A 75 1.42 -10.02 2.41
N SER A 76 1.12 -10.32 3.67
CA SER A 76 0.19 -9.49 4.41
C SER A 76 0.89 -8.17 4.73
N PRO A 77 0.36 -7.01 4.31
CA PRO A 77 0.96 -5.73 4.67
C PRO A 77 0.89 -5.43 6.18
N VAL A 78 0.18 -6.26 6.96
CA VAL A 78 -0.09 -6.06 8.39
C VAL A 78 0.37 -7.27 9.24
N MET A 79 0.58 -8.44 8.64
CA MET A 79 0.93 -9.66 9.36
C MET A 79 2.35 -10.10 8.99
N PRO A 80 3.20 -10.50 9.96
CA PRO A 80 4.51 -11.07 9.66
C PRO A 80 4.36 -12.29 8.75
N ASP A 81 5.35 -12.52 7.90
CA ASP A 81 5.25 -13.55 6.88
C ASP A 81 5.22 -14.94 7.52
N ASN A 82 4.36 -15.83 7.02
CA ASN A 82 4.28 -17.20 7.54
C ASN A 82 5.35 -18.13 6.95
N THR A 83 6.41 -17.57 6.35
CA THR A 83 7.45 -18.39 5.71
C THR A 83 8.10 -19.30 6.74
N GLN A 84 8.49 -20.52 6.31
CA GLN A 84 9.13 -21.48 7.20
C GLN A 84 10.41 -20.92 7.85
N ALA A 85 11.12 -20.03 7.16
CA ALA A 85 12.27 -19.34 7.69
C ALA A 85 11.91 -18.42 8.87
N GLU A 86 10.81 -17.65 8.76
CA GLU A 86 10.37 -16.77 9.84
C GLU A 86 9.81 -17.55 11.03
N ILE A 87 9.05 -18.63 10.77
CA ILE A 87 8.56 -19.56 11.80
C ILE A 87 9.73 -20.16 12.59
N ASN A 88 10.77 -20.67 11.90
CA ASN A 88 11.94 -21.25 12.54
C ASN A 88 12.71 -20.22 13.39
N ARG A 89 12.81 -18.97 12.92
CA ARG A 89 13.38 -17.86 13.71
C ARG A 89 12.55 -17.57 14.96
N TYR A 90 11.22 -17.51 14.85
CA TYR A 90 10.36 -17.30 16.02
C TYR A 90 10.51 -18.45 17.00
N LEU A 91 10.42 -19.70 16.55
CA LEU A 91 10.55 -20.89 17.41
C LEU A 91 11.90 -20.93 18.13
N ALA A 92 13.01 -20.62 17.45
CA ALA A 92 14.33 -20.54 18.07
C ALA A 92 14.45 -19.44 19.13
N LYS A 93 13.59 -18.40 19.09
CA LYS A 93 13.57 -17.33 20.09
C LYS A 93 12.75 -17.67 21.33
N VAL A 94 11.70 -18.48 21.20
CA VAL A 94 10.80 -18.84 22.32
C VAL A 94 11.09 -20.21 22.92
N ARG A 95 11.78 -21.09 22.19
CA ARG A 95 12.25 -22.40 22.66
C ARG A 95 13.79 -22.44 22.57
N PRO A 96 14.49 -22.00 23.62
CA PRO A 96 15.95 -22.15 23.70
C PRO A 96 16.38 -23.61 23.75
#